data_AF-A0A920QKI5-F1
#
_entry.id   AF-A0A920QKI5-F1
#
_cell.length_a   1.000
_cell.length_b   1.000
_cell.length_c   1.000
_cell.angle_alpha   90.00
_cell.angle_beta   90.00
_cell.angle_gamma   90.00
#
_symmetry.space_group_name_H-M   'P 1'
#
loop_
_entity.id
_entity.type
_entity.pdbx_description
1 polymer ?
#
loop_
_entity_poly.entity_id
_entity_poly.type
_entity_poly.pdbx_seq_one_letter_code
_entity_poly.pdbx_strand_id
1 'polypeptide(L)'
;MNPVIGKSGQSIHRLEDDRLLKGKGRFIDNLNFKGQAYLHIVRSYSANAKINIKNSGSVKKMSGVLDVFTGNNLMRDGILPIPVTLSFKRPGGGPALSEPYHALSHGIVRFVGGTFSNCGCRVQGTGTAGSRMP
;
A
#
# COMPACT_ATOMS: atom_id res chain seq x y z
N MET A 1 3.05 -8.87 -34.04
CA MET A 1 4.38 -8.63 -34.63
C MET A 1 5.27 -9.82 -34.33
N ASN A 2 5.99 -10.35 -35.32
CA ASN A 2 7.12 -11.26 -35.07
C ASN A 2 8.27 -10.44 -34.47
N PRO A 3 8.91 -10.89 -33.38
CA PRO A 3 9.99 -10.13 -32.75
C PRO A 3 11.20 -10.07 -33.69
N VAL A 4 11.62 -8.86 -34.05
CA VAL A 4 12.87 -8.63 -34.77
C VAL A 4 14.00 -8.68 -33.74
N ILE A 5 14.78 -9.74 -33.77
CA ILE A 5 15.96 -9.90 -32.89
C ILE A 5 17.08 -9.03 -33.46
N GLY A 6 17.31 -7.86 -32.86
CA GLY A 6 18.39 -6.96 -33.22
C GLY A 6 19.76 -7.43 -32.72
N LYS A 7 20.83 -7.06 -33.42
CA LYS A 7 22.21 -7.24 -32.94
C LYS A 7 22.55 -6.18 -31.89
N SER A 8 23.50 -6.46 -31.00
CA SER A 8 23.97 -5.50 -30.00
C SER A 8 24.39 -4.18 -30.64
N GLY A 9 23.90 -3.05 -30.11
CA GLY A 9 24.16 -1.71 -30.64
C GLY A 9 23.20 -1.21 -31.73
N GLN A 10 22.26 -2.03 -32.20
CA GLN A 10 21.21 -1.57 -33.11
C GLN A 10 20.05 -0.92 -32.37
N SER A 11 19.56 0.21 -32.89
CA SER A 11 18.30 0.80 -32.45
C SER A 11 17.13 -0.05 -32.96
N ILE A 12 16.49 -0.79 -32.06
CA ILE A 12 15.28 -1.58 -32.35
C ILE A 12 14.07 -1.01 -31.63
N HIS A 13 12.90 -1.09 -32.26
CA HIS A 13 11.65 -0.74 -31.59
C HIS A 13 11.33 -1.72 -30.47
N ARG A 14 10.89 -1.19 -29.32
CA ARG A 14 10.51 -2.00 -28.16
C ARG A 14 9.18 -2.71 -28.42
N LEU A 15 9.10 -3.99 -28.04
CA LEU A 15 7.87 -4.78 -28.20
C LEU A 15 6.72 -4.22 -27.36
N GLU A 16 7.02 -3.59 -26.24
CA GLU A 16 6.04 -3.01 -25.33
C GLU A 16 5.38 -1.75 -25.90
N ASP A 17 6.03 -1.03 -26.82
CA ASP A 17 5.50 0.24 -27.36
C ASP A 17 4.18 0.04 -28.09
N ASP A 18 4.03 -1.09 -28.78
CA ASP A 18 2.80 -1.45 -29.47
C ASP A 18 1.57 -1.45 -28.56
N ARG A 19 1.72 -1.90 -27.31
CA ARG A 19 0.61 -1.93 -26.33
C ARG A 19 0.53 -0.65 -25.51
N LEU A 20 1.67 -0.06 -25.15
CA LEU A 20 1.71 1.12 -24.27
C LEU A 20 1.19 2.36 -24.98
N LEU A 21 1.63 2.62 -26.22
CA LEU A 21 1.22 3.79 -27.00
C LEU A 21 -0.26 3.75 -27.38
N LYS A 22 -0.86 2.56 -27.44
CA LYS A 22 -2.28 2.37 -27.76
C LYS A 22 -3.19 2.39 -26.52
N GLY A 23 -2.64 2.73 -25.34
CA GLY A 23 -3.39 2.69 -24.07
C GLY A 23 -3.81 1.28 -23.64
N LYS A 24 -3.24 0.23 -24.24
CA LYS A 24 -3.51 -1.19 -23.92
C LYS A 24 -2.53 -1.75 -22.88
N GLY A 25 -1.86 -0.87 -22.15
CA GLY A 25 -1.02 -1.23 -21.01
C GLY A 25 -1.88 -1.83 -19.89
N ARG A 26 -1.43 -2.96 -19.33
CA ARG A 26 -2.05 -3.58 -18.16
C ARG A 26 -1.24 -3.21 -16.93
N PHE A 27 -1.71 -2.20 -16.20
CA PHE A 27 -1.18 -1.78 -14.91
C PHE A 27 -2.10 -2.29 -13.80
N ILE A 28 -1.55 -2.44 -12.59
CA ILE A 28 -2.30 -2.96 -11.42
C ILE A 28 -3.60 -2.18 -11.15
N ASP A 29 -3.60 -0.87 -11.37
CA ASP A 29 -4.74 0.02 -11.12
C ASP A 29 -5.85 -0.13 -12.17
N ASN A 30 -5.52 -0.67 -13.35
CA ASN A 30 -6.46 -0.89 -14.45
C ASN A 30 -7.12 -2.27 -14.38
N LEU A 31 -6.75 -3.10 -13.39
CA LEU A 31 -7.35 -4.41 -13.17
C LEU A 31 -8.61 -4.24 -12.34
N ASN A 32 -9.72 -4.82 -12.80
CA ASN A 32 -10.99 -4.82 -12.09
C ASN A 32 -11.45 -6.26 -11.83
N PHE A 33 -11.55 -6.62 -10.56
CA PHE A 33 -12.03 -7.93 -10.10
C PHE A 33 -13.40 -7.78 -9.43
N LYS A 34 -14.27 -8.77 -9.63
CA LYS A 34 -15.57 -8.83 -8.96
C LYS A 34 -15.36 -8.93 -7.45
N GLY A 35 -15.93 -7.99 -6.69
CA GLY A 35 -15.81 -7.95 -5.23
C GLY A 35 -14.49 -7.35 -4.70
N GLN A 36 -13.71 -6.66 -5.54
CA GLN A 36 -12.49 -5.99 -5.07
C GLN A 36 -12.78 -4.93 -4.00
N ALA A 37 -11.89 -4.85 -3.01
CA ALA A 37 -11.91 -3.85 -1.96
C ALA A 37 -10.73 -2.89 -2.13
N TYR A 38 -10.91 -1.66 -1.67
CA TYR A 38 -9.87 -0.64 -1.70
C TYR A 38 -9.38 -0.36 -0.29
N LEU A 39 -8.05 -0.31 -0.12
CA LEU A 39 -7.41 0.03 1.13
C LEU A 39 -7.07 1.52 1.16
N HIS A 40 -7.60 2.25 2.14
CA HIS A 40 -7.21 3.63 2.40
C HIS A 40 -6.33 3.69 3.65
N ILE A 41 -5.13 4.23 3.49
CA ILE A 41 -4.15 4.40 4.57
C ILE A 41 -4.16 5.87 5.01
N VAL A 42 -4.62 6.13 6.24
CA VAL A 42 -4.45 7.45 6.85
C VAL A 42 -2.97 7.61 7.21
N ARG A 43 -2.39 8.79 6.99
CA ARG A 43 -0.99 9.07 7.29
C ARG A 43 -0.86 10.21 8.29
N SER A 44 0.20 10.16 9.09
CA SER A 44 0.49 11.21 10.06
C SER A 44 0.97 12.49 9.40
N TYR A 45 0.43 13.62 9.83
CA TYR A 45 0.98 14.94 9.51
C TYR A 45 2.11 15.34 10.47
N SER A 46 2.18 14.73 11.66
CA SER A 46 3.20 15.04 12.67
C SER A 46 4.46 14.21 12.45
N ALA A 47 5.62 14.86 12.65
CA ALA A 47 6.93 14.22 12.55
C ALA A 47 7.19 13.27 13.72
N ASN A 48 6.84 13.64 14.95
CA ASN A 48 6.93 12.74 16.10
C ASN A 48 5.74 12.99 17.03
N ALA A 49 4.91 11.96 17.27
CA ALA A 49 3.74 12.10 18.13
C ALA A 49 3.30 10.76 18.70
N LYS A 50 2.78 10.77 19.94
CA LYS A 50 2.08 9.61 20.50
C LYS A 50 0.72 9.44 19.80
N ILE A 51 0.42 8.20 19.44
CA ILE A 51 -0.83 7.82 18.81
C ILE A 51 -1.85 7.54 19.92
N ASN A 52 -2.93 8.31 19.95
CA ASN A 52 -4.07 8.07 20.83
C ASN A 52 -5.33 7.92 19.98
N ILE A 53 -5.70 6.69 19.66
CA ILE A 53 -6.93 6.39 18.94
C ILE A 53 -8.05 6.26 19.96
N LYS A 54 -8.94 7.27 20.03
CA LYS A 54 -10.07 7.25 20.97
C LYS A 54 -11.29 6.51 20.44
N ASN A 55 -11.54 6.51 19.12
CA ASN A 55 -12.74 5.88 18.56
C ASN A 55 -12.54 5.49 17.08
N SER A 56 -12.31 4.21 16.82
CA SER A 56 -12.38 3.62 15.45
C SER A 56 -13.77 3.05 15.13
N GLY A 57 -14.66 2.94 16.12
CA GLY A 57 -15.97 2.33 15.98
C GLY A 57 -16.96 3.17 15.17
N SER A 58 -16.83 4.50 15.19
CA SER A 58 -17.64 5.39 14.34
C SER A 58 -17.35 5.18 12.85
N VAL A 59 -16.07 5.03 12.49
CA VAL A 59 -15.63 4.80 11.11
C VAL A 59 -16.10 3.43 10.62
N LYS A 60 -16.02 2.40 11.47
CA LYS A 60 -16.51 1.05 11.14
C LYS A 60 -18.03 0.99 10.88
N LYS A 61 -18.80 1.93 11.43
CA LYS A 61 -20.26 2.02 11.21
C LYS A 61 -20.64 2.78 9.93
N MET A 62 -19.69 3.42 9.25
CA MET A 62 -19.98 4.16 8.02
C MET A 62 -20.36 3.20 6.89
N SER A 63 -21.38 3.57 6.12
CA SER A 63 -21.80 2.78 4.95
C SER A 63 -20.64 2.64 3.94
N GLY A 64 -20.38 1.42 3.49
CA GLY A 64 -19.30 1.11 2.55
C GLY A 64 -17.93 0.84 3.18
N VAL A 65 -17.79 0.89 4.51
CA VAL A 65 -16.58 0.44 5.21
C VAL A 65 -16.73 -1.04 5.57
N LEU A 66 -15.77 -1.87 5.15
CA LEU A 66 -15.70 -3.27 5.57
C LEU A 66 -15.16 -3.40 6.97
N ASP A 67 -13.98 -2.82 7.18
CA ASP A 67 -13.27 -2.93 8.45
C ASP A 67 -12.27 -1.80 8.61
N VAL A 68 -11.82 -1.62 9.84
CA VAL A 68 -10.82 -0.62 10.22
C VAL A 68 -9.71 -1.32 11.00
N PHE A 69 -8.51 -1.30 10.42
CA PHE A 69 -7.33 -1.92 11.00
C PHE A 69 -6.44 -0.89 11.68
N THR A 70 -5.94 -1.26 12.85
CA THR A 70 -5.00 -0.46 13.63
C THR A 70 -3.72 -1.21 13.92
N GLY A 71 -2.64 -0.50 14.28
CA GLY A 71 -1.38 -1.14 14.67
C GLY A 71 -1.56 -2.16 15.81
N ASN A 72 -2.52 -1.93 16.72
CA ASN A 72 -2.86 -2.88 17.77
C ASN A 72 -3.51 -4.16 17.23
N ASN A 73 -4.31 -4.08 16.16
CA ASN A 73 -4.88 -5.26 15.52
C ASN A 73 -3.77 -6.12 14.91
N LEU A 74 -2.84 -5.50 14.19
CA LEU A 74 -1.71 -6.20 13.58
C LEU A 74 -0.82 -6.89 14.62
N MET A 75 -0.53 -6.21 15.73
CA MET A 75 0.24 -6.79 16.84
C MET A 75 -0.49 -7.98 17.48
N ARG A 76 -1.80 -7.85 17.73
CA ARG A 76 -2.62 -8.94 18.29
C ARG A 76 -2.67 -10.15 17.36
N ASP A 77 -2.76 -9.91 16.07
CA ASP A 77 -2.85 -10.95 15.05
C ASP A 77 -1.46 -11.54 14.70
N GLY A 78 -0.40 -11.15 15.42
CA GLY A 78 0.94 -11.73 15.31
C GLY A 78 1.75 -11.26 14.09
N ILE A 79 1.36 -10.14 13.47
CA ILE A 79 2.05 -9.59 12.31
C ILE A 79 3.38 -8.98 12.76
N LEU A 80 4.47 -9.61 12.31
CA LEU A 80 5.83 -9.20 12.66
C LEU A 80 6.22 -7.88 11.96
N PRO A 81 7.14 -7.11 12.55
CA PRO A 81 7.77 -5.98 11.89
C PRO A 81 8.45 -6.38 10.57
N ILE A 82 8.49 -5.44 9.62
CA ILE A 82 9.21 -5.61 8.36
C ILE A 82 10.70 -5.75 8.68
N PRO A 83 11.37 -6.81 8.19
CA PRO A 83 12.78 -7.02 8.46
C PRO A 83 13.59 -5.90 7.82
N VAL A 84 14.41 -5.21 8.61
CA VAL A 84 15.36 -4.23 8.10
C VAL A 84 16.76 -4.76 8.31
N THR A 85 17.43 -5.05 7.19
CA THR A 85 18.83 -5.46 7.17
C THR A 85 19.71 -4.20 7.14
N LEU A 86 20.24 -3.81 8.29
CA LEU A 86 21.24 -2.74 8.37
C LEU A 86 22.63 -3.37 8.47
N SER A 87 23.35 -3.39 7.35
CA SER A 87 24.65 -4.05 7.23
C SER A 87 25.82 -3.23 7.79
N PHE A 88 25.58 -2.05 8.36
CA PHE A 88 26.64 -1.20 8.90
C PHE A 88 26.78 -1.37 10.43
N LYS A 89 28.02 -1.30 10.91
CA LYS A 89 28.34 -1.34 12.34
C LYS A 89 28.42 0.10 12.87
N ARG A 90 27.93 0.32 14.09
CA ARG A 90 28.07 1.59 14.80
C ARG A 90 29.55 1.79 15.20
N PRO A 91 30.02 3.05 15.38
CA PRO A 91 31.24 3.29 16.14
C PRO A 91 31.20 2.53 17.48
N GLY A 92 32.18 1.66 17.74
CA GLY A 92 32.17 0.71 18.86
C GLY A 92 31.79 -0.74 18.48
N GLY A 93 31.58 -1.04 17.20
CA GLY A 93 31.41 -2.41 16.68
C GLY A 93 30.04 -3.04 16.89
N GLY A 94 29.13 -2.36 17.61
CA GLY A 94 27.76 -2.81 17.82
C GLY A 94 26.92 -2.81 16.53
N PRO A 95 25.82 -3.58 16.50
CA PRO A 95 24.90 -3.59 15.37
C PRO A 95 24.25 -2.20 15.18
N ALA A 96 23.81 -1.92 13.96
CA ALA A 96 23.02 -0.73 13.69
C ALA A 96 21.77 -0.71 14.58
N LEU A 97 21.57 0.40 15.30
CA LEU A 97 20.40 0.59 16.14
C LEU A 97 19.25 1.10 15.26
N SER A 98 18.24 0.27 15.05
CA SER A 98 17.00 0.71 14.44
C SER A 98 15.81 0.09 15.14
N GLU A 99 14.80 0.91 15.35
CA GLU A 99 13.53 0.47 15.91
C GLU A 99 12.82 -0.44 14.90
N PRO A 100 12.05 -1.46 15.34
CA PRO A 100 11.25 -2.26 14.44
C PRO A 100 10.29 -1.42 13.57
N TYR A 101 10.26 -1.71 12.27
CA TYR A 101 9.37 -1.05 11.32
C TYR A 101 8.07 -1.84 11.21
N HIS A 102 7.02 -1.40 11.89
CA HIS A 102 5.69 -1.99 11.77
C HIS A 102 4.99 -1.54 10.49
N ALA A 103 4.14 -2.40 9.91
CA ALA A 103 3.35 -2.03 8.73
C ALA A 103 2.39 -0.86 9.01
N LEU A 104 1.80 -0.83 10.21
CA LEU A 104 1.08 0.34 10.75
C LEU A 104 1.75 0.81 12.02
N SER A 105 1.89 2.13 12.18
CA SER A 105 2.51 2.70 13.38
C SER A 105 1.76 2.26 14.64
N HIS A 106 2.51 1.90 15.68
CA HIS A 106 1.98 1.46 16.96
C HIS A 106 2.55 2.31 18.09
N GLY A 107 1.69 2.89 18.92
CA GLY A 107 2.07 3.74 20.06
C GLY A 107 2.60 5.13 19.68
N ILE A 108 3.56 5.23 18.76
CA ILE A 108 4.23 6.49 18.38
C ILE A 108 4.43 6.54 16.85
N VAL A 109 4.21 7.72 16.26
CA VAL A 109 4.69 8.06 14.92
C VAL A 109 6.06 8.70 15.02
N ARG A 110 6.98 8.34 14.11
CA ARG A 110 8.37 8.80 14.11
C ARG A 110 8.78 9.66 12.91
N PHE A 111 7.93 9.79 11.89
CA PHE A 111 8.14 10.67 10.74
C PHE A 111 6.84 11.11 10.08
N VAL A 112 6.88 12.25 9.38
CA VAL A 112 5.75 12.75 8.57
C VAL A 112 5.45 11.78 7.44
N GLY A 113 4.18 11.48 7.20
CA GLY A 113 3.77 10.48 6.22
C GLY A 113 3.83 9.03 6.73
N GLY A 114 4.28 8.81 7.98
CA GLY A 114 4.17 7.52 8.64
C GLY A 114 2.74 7.00 8.62
N THR A 115 2.57 5.69 8.44
CA THR A 115 1.24 5.07 8.35
C THR A 115 0.52 5.25 9.68
N PHE A 116 -0.53 6.07 9.66
CA PHE A 116 -1.38 6.28 10.81
C PHE A 116 -2.16 4.99 11.05
N SER A 117 -2.35 4.68 12.32
CA SER A 117 -2.91 3.44 12.83
C SER A 117 -4.41 3.27 12.54
N ASN A 118 -4.99 3.91 11.53
CA ASN A 118 -6.39 3.74 11.16
C ASN A 118 -6.44 3.54 9.64
N CYS A 119 -6.42 2.28 9.21
CA CYS A 119 -6.61 1.90 7.82
C CYS A 119 -8.07 1.48 7.63
N GLY A 120 -8.84 2.27 6.90
CA GLY A 120 -10.21 1.91 6.53
C GLY A 120 -10.19 1.10 5.24
N CYS A 121 -10.72 -0.12 5.27
CA CYS A 121 -11.02 -0.89 4.07
C CYS A 121 -12.39 -0.44 3.55
N ARG A 122 -12.43 0.14 2.36
CA ARG A 122 -13.68 0.44 1.65
C ARG A 122 -14.10 -0.76 0.80
N VAL A 123 -15.37 -1.12 0.87
CA VAL A 123 -16.08 -1.88 -0.16
C VAL A 123 -17.09 -1.02 -0.86
N GLN A 124 -16.99 -1.02 -2.18
CA GLN A 124 -18.15 -1.13 -3.03
C GLN A 124 -17.78 -2.07 -4.17
N GLY A 125 -18.15 -3.34 -4.01
CA GLY A 125 -18.25 -4.23 -5.15
C GLY A 125 -19.36 -3.68 -6.03
N THR A 126 -19.06 -3.39 -7.28
CA THR A 126 -20.06 -3.07 -8.30
C THR A 126 -20.91 -4.32 -8.55
N GLY A 127 -21.96 -4.47 -7.74
CA GLY A 127 -23.09 -5.32 -8.09
C GLY A 127 -23.81 -4.68 -9.27
N THR A 128 -23.82 -5.39 -10.39
CA THR A 128 -24.66 -5.20 -11.58
C THR A 128 -25.98 -4.47 -11.29
N ALA A 129 -26.05 -3.19 -11.63
CA ALA A 129 -27.30 -2.53 -11.98
C ALA A 129 -27.19 -2.19 -13.47
N GLY A 130 -27.82 -3.03 -14.29
CA GLY A 130 -28.08 -2.68 -15.68
C GLY A 130 -28.99 -1.46 -15.69
N SER A 131 -28.47 -0.34 -16.15
CA SER A 131 -29.27 0.75 -16.69
C SER A 131 -28.53 1.33 -17.88
N ARG A 132 -29.21 1.28 -19.02
CA ARG A 132 -28.80 1.75 -20.35
C ARG A 132 -28.12 3.12 -20.30
N MET A 133 -27.15 3.26 -21.20
CA MET A 133 -26.68 4.56 -21.68
C MET A 133 -27.84 5.35 -22.29
N PRO A 134 -27.89 6.69 -22.13
CA PRO A 134 -28.19 7.57 -23.25
C PRO A 134 -26.96 7.75 -24.16
#